data_AF-A0A414M8N2-F1
#
_entry.id   AF-A0A414M8N2-F1
#
_cell.length_a   1.000
_cell.length_b   1.000
_cell.length_c   1.000
_cell.angle_alpha   90.00
_cell.angle_beta   90.00
_cell.angle_gamma   90.00
#
_symmetry.space_group_name_H-M   'P 1'
#
loop_
_entity.id
_entity.type
_entity.pdbx_description
1 polymer ?
#
loop_
_entity_poly.entity_id
_entity_poly.type
_entity_poly.pdbx_seq_one_letter_code
_entity_poly.pdbx_strand_id
1 'polypeptide(L)'
;MKSTLTNGVGCEGWMSELPDNVLLSKLSIPGTHNSMSYTCYEANIILKIISGLSKLGKDRLAELVSQIVELKKNSELSKLGDVLPEELHPILNCTAACQSKTLTEQLQLGARFFDLRLNHELKFYHGITPLGLDMQTDAMPVLDKFLEEHPGETILLRVKSENTIEETVYRERLEEEVINKYSSRFWTWNSGYTGPGVKDEHGTVIPTLGETRGKIVLFNSYQLSKAESYIGYRLCFYEPKSDTEVFPFTCQHLQDVFQPGSQEEKIAYVKENALAADKATGPIYFINFVSSIDSFKLGKITIPIPLPQACAQLNNPEVRKMLEENIKRTAGIMVFDFLGFNEKASSYVLELNFR
;
A
#
# COMPACT_ATOMS: atom_id res chain seq x y z
N MET A 1 23.07 -0.53 -10.44
CA MET A 1 22.84 -0.51 -11.90
C MET A 1 21.49 0.16 -12.12
N LYS A 2 21.40 1.23 -12.91
CA LYS A 2 20.10 1.77 -13.31
C LYS A 2 19.45 0.73 -14.24
N SER A 3 18.45 0.00 -13.77
CA SER A 3 17.66 -0.89 -14.63
C SER A 3 16.86 -0.01 -15.59
N THR A 4 17.28 0.04 -16.83
CA THR A 4 16.58 0.74 -17.90
C THR A 4 15.47 -0.20 -18.39
N LEU A 5 14.22 0.22 -18.24
CA LEU A 5 13.07 -0.63 -18.54
C LEU A 5 12.73 -0.66 -20.03
N THR A 6 13.09 0.41 -20.77
CA THR A 6 13.29 0.51 -22.22
C THR A 6 13.68 1.97 -22.56
N ASN A 7 14.21 2.23 -23.76
CA ASN A 7 14.54 3.56 -24.34
C ASN A 7 15.41 4.54 -23.50
N GLY A 8 16.04 4.10 -22.41
CA GLY A 8 16.89 4.97 -21.58
C GLY A 8 16.19 5.55 -20.35
N VAL A 9 14.88 5.34 -20.18
CA VAL A 9 14.11 5.80 -19.01
C VAL A 9 14.19 4.77 -17.89
N GLY A 10 14.49 5.23 -16.68
CA GLY A 10 14.52 4.40 -15.47
C GLY A 10 13.11 4.16 -14.89
N CYS A 11 13.03 3.37 -13.82
CA CYS A 11 11.77 3.10 -13.13
C CYS A 11 11.08 4.37 -12.61
N GLU A 12 11.80 5.49 -12.45
CA GLU A 12 11.24 6.79 -12.07
C GLU A 12 10.36 7.45 -13.15
N GLY A 13 10.40 7.01 -14.41
CA GLY A 13 9.67 7.64 -15.51
C GLY A 13 8.87 6.67 -16.39
N TRP A 14 8.56 5.47 -15.89
CA TRP A 14 8.05 4.40 -16.74
C TRP A 14 6.69 4.70 -17.38
N MET A 15 5.81 5.48 -16.73
CA MET A 15 4.50 5.79 -17.32
C MET A 15 4.64 6.75 -18.51
N SER A 16 5.70 7.54 -18.60
CA SER A 16 5.96 8.45 -19.73
C SER A 16 6.12 7.75 -21.08
N GLU A 17 6.52 6.47 -21.08
CA GLU A 17 6.66 5.65 -22.30
C GLU A 17 5.32 5.02 -22.76
N LEU A 18 4.26 5.15 -21.97
CA LEU A 18 2.95 4.57 -22.28
C LEU A 18 2.05 5.56 -23.03
N PRO A 19 1.10 5.10 -23.87
CA PRO A 19 0.18 5.99 -24.56
C PRO A 19 -0.80 6.70 -23.62
N ASP A 20 -1.13 7.95 -23.94
CA ASP A 20 -2.05 8.79 -23.15
C ASP A 20 -3.46 8.22 -23.02
N ASN A 21 -3.94 7.49 -24.02
CA ASN A 21 -5.31 6.98 -24.07
C ASN A 21 -5.52 5.67 -23.28
N VAL A 22 -4.48 5.12 -22.64
CA VAL A 22 -4.62 3.93 -21.80
C VAL A 22 -5.35 4.30 -20.52
N LEU A 23 -6.41 3.57 -20.19
CA LEU A 23 -7.10 3.72 -18.89
C LEU A 23 -6.18 3.32 -17.74
N LEU A 24 -6.16 4.10 -16.66
CA LEU A 24 -5.35 3.78 -15.48
C LEU A 24 -5.67 2.40 -14.90
N SER A 25 -6.94 1.99 -14.94
CA SER A 25 -7.39 0.67 -14.48
C SER A 25 -6.84 -0.50 -15.30
N LYS A 26 -6.26 -0.25 -16.47
CA LYS A 26 -5.64 -1.28 -17.30
C LYS A 26 -4.16 -1.45 -17.04
N LEU A 27 -3.53 -0.52 -16.33
CA LEU A 27 -2.11 -0.59 -16.01
C LEU A 27 -1.85 -1.61 -14.88
N SER A 28 -0.68 -2.24 -14.94
CA SER A 28 -0.10 -2.94 -13.79
C SER A 28 0.73 -1.96 -12.99
N ILE A 29 0.30 -1.63 -11.79
CA ILE A 29 0.90 -0.55 -11.00
C ILE A 29 1.51 -1.13 -9.73
N PRO A 30 2.85 -1.02 -9.54
CA PRO A 30 3.47 -1.32 -8.26
C PRO A 30 3.04 -0.29 -7.22
N GLY A 31 2.66 -0.77 -6.04
CA GLY A 31 2.29 0.06 -4.90
C GLY A 31 2.93 -0.40 -3.60
N THR A 32 2.82 0.44 -2.58
CA THR A 32 3.38 0.15 -1.25
C THR A 32 2.33 0.23 -0.15
N HIS A 33 2.30 -0.80 0.68
CA HIS A 33 1.45 -0.85 1.87
C HIS A 33 2.12 -0.04 2.98
N ASN A 34 1.31 0.78 3.66
CA ASN A 34 1.73 1.70 4.72
C ASN A 34 3.06 2.41 4.40
N SER A 35 3.04 3.20 3.33
CA SER A 35 4.22 3.66 2.58
C SER A 35 5.24 4.42 3.43
N MET A 36 4.81 5.09 4.50
CA MET A 36 5.67 5.94 5.35
C MET A 36 6.24 5.23 6.58
N SER A 37 6.07 3.92 6.69
CA SER A 37 6.54 3.13 7.84
C SER A 37 8.05 2.83 7.86
N TYR A 38 8.83 3.43 6.96
CA TYR A 38 10.27 3.16 6.84
C TYR A 38 11.11 3.63 8.03
N THR A 39 10.58 4.52 8.87
CA THR A 39 11.22 4.95 10.13
C THR A 39 11.22 3.86 11.20
N CYS A 40 10.32 2.87 11.09
CA CYS A 40 10.25 1.72 11.97
C CYS A 40 11.12 0.55 11.51
N TYR A 41 11.74 0.65 10.33
CA TYR A 41 12.50 -0.44 9.73
C TYR A 41 13.82 -0.68 10.48
N GLU A 42 14.10 -1.96 10.74
CA GLU A 42 15.40 -2.39 11.22
C GLU A 42 16.03 -3.47 10.33
N ALA A 43 17.21 -3.15 9.81
CA ALA A 43 17.98 -4.10 9.04
C ALA A 43 18.35 -5.33 9.88
N ASN A 44 18.25 -6.51 9.26
CA ASN A 44 18.57 -7.80 9.87
C ASN A 44 17.74 -8.14 11.12
N ILE A 45 16.54 -7.57 11.28
CA ILE A 45 15.69 -7.83 12.45
C ILE A 45 15.46 -9.33 12.68
N ILE A 46 15.23 -10.13 11.63
CA ILE A 46 15.03 -11.58 11.75
C ILE A 46 16.27 -12.26 12.36
N LEU A 47 17.47 -11.88 11.94
CA LEU A 47 18.71 -12.42 12.52
C LEU A 47 18.91 -11.96 13.97
N LYS A 48 18.56 -10.71 14.29
CA LYS A 48 18.58 -10.20 15.66
C LYS A 48 17.62 -10.95 16.57
N ILE A 49 16.40 -11.23 16.09
CA ILE A 49 15.40 -12.05 16.77
C ILE A 49 15.96 -13.44 17.04
N ILE A 50 16.47 -14.12 16.01
CA ILE A 50 17.03 -15.48 16.14
C ILE A 50 18.20 -15.47 17.15
N SER A 51 19.10 -14.50 17.05
CA SER A 51 20.23 -14.38 17.97
C SER A 51 19.77 -14.13 19.41
N GLY A 52 18.85 -13.19 19.65
CA GLY A 52 18.31 -12.89 20.97
C GLY A 52 17.59 -14.10 21.59
N LEU A 53 16.74 -14.79 20.82
CA LEU A 53 16.06 -16.00 21.28
C LEU A 53 17.02 -17.16 21.55
N SER A 54 18.10 -17.28 20.76
CA SER A 54 19.09 -18.34 20.95
C SER A 54 19.87 -18.23 22.27
N LYS A 55 19.90 -17.03 22.87
CA LYS A 55 20.48 -16.78 24.20
C LYS A 55 19.57 -17.21 25.34
N LEU A 56 18.27 -17.42 25.08
CA LEU A 56 17.32 -17.87 26.09
C LEU A 56 17.46 -19.39 26.30
N GLY A 57 17.46 -19.83 27.55
CA GLY A 57 17.28 -21.23 27.89
C GLY A 57 15.89 -21.74 27.45
N LYS A 58 15.76 -23.06 27.22
CA LYS A 58 14.51 -23.68 26.73
C LYS A 58 13.28 -23.30 27.56
N ASP A 59 13.42 -23.30 28.89
CA ASP A 59 12.30 -23.00 29.80
C ASP A 59 11.87 -21.54 29.69
N ARG A 60 12.82 -20.60 29.63
CA ARG A 60 12.53 -19.18 29.45
C ARG A 60 11.91 -18.88 28.08
N LEU A 61 12.35 -19.59 27.04
CA LEU A 61 11.76 -19.48 25.71
C LEU A 61 10.30 -19.98 25.69
N ALA A 62 10.02 -21.10 26.35
CA ALA A 62 8.66 -21.63 26.46
C ALA A 62 7.74 -20.68 27.25
N GLU A 63 8.23 -20.13 28.36
CA GLU A 63 7.53 -19.12 29.16
C GLU A 63 7.20 -17.87 28.32
N LEU A 64 8.20 -17.33 27.61
CA LEU A 64 8.03 -16.17 26.73
C LEU A 64 6.97 -16.44 25.65
N VAL A 65 7.03 -17.59 24.97
CA VAL A 65 6.03 -17.96 23.96
C VAL A 65 4.63 -18.03 24.57
N SER A 66 4.49 -18.62 25.77
CA SER A 66 3.20 -18.69 26.48
C SER A 66 2.64 -17.30 26.79
N GLN A 67 3.48 -16.38 27.27
CA GLN A 67 3.08 -15.00 27.57
C GLN A 67 2.61 -14.26 26.30
N ILE A 68 3.33 -14.39 25.17
CA ILE A 68 2.93 -13.74 23.92
C ILE A 68 1.63 -14.35 23.37
N VAL A 69 1.43 -15.67 23.50
CA VAL A 69 0.16 -16.33 23.12
C VAL A 69 -1.00 -15.76 23.95
N GLU A 70 -0.81 -15.56 25.25
CA GLU A 70 -1.83 -14.99 26.14
C GLU A 70 -2.14 -13.54 25.77
N LEU A 71 -1.13 -12.70 25.54
CA LEU A 71 -1.31 -11.32 25.06
C LEU A 71 -2.10 -11.29 23.75
N LYS A 72 -1.76 -12.15 22.79
CA LYS A 72 -2.48 -12.23 21.50
C LYS A 72 -3.93 -12.65 21.69
N LYS A 73 -4.19 -13.66 22.54
CA LYS A 73 -5.56 -14.12 22.86
C LYS A 73 -6.41 -13.02 23.49
N ASN A 74 -5.79 -12.16 24.29
CA ASN A 74 -6.46 -11.04 24.96
C ASN A 74 -6.49 -9.75 24.12
N SER A 75 -5.94 -9.75 22.90
CA SER A 75 -5.76 -8.55 22.06
C SER A 75 -4.90 -7.45 22.72
N GLU A 76 -3.94 -7.84 23.56
CA GLU A 76 -3.07 -6.95 24.35
C GLU A 76 -1.63 -6.91 23.82
N LEU A 77 -1.42 -7.09 22.52
CA LEU A 77 -0.07 -7.05 21.91
C LEU A 77 0.64 -5.69 22.10
N SER A 78 -0.07 -4.63 22.50
CA SER A 78 0.55 -3.37 22.94
C SER A 78 1.44 -3.53 24.18
N LYS A 79 1.20 -4.56 25.00
CA LYS A 79 2.00 -4.92 26.18
C LYS A 79 3.20 -5.82 25.86
N LEU A 80 3.51 -6.04 24.58
CA LEU A 80 4.60 -6.92 24.17
C LEU A 80 5.96 -6.48 24.74
N GLY A 81 6.15 -5.17 24.99
CA GLY A 81 7.37 -4.65 25.61
C GLY A 81 7.58 -5.09 27.05
N ASP A 82 6.51 -5.41 27.78
CA ASP A 82 6.57 -5.83 29.19
C ASP A 82 7.08 -7.27 29.33
N VAL A 83 6.91 -8.08 28.28
CA VAL A 83 7.28 -9.51 28.26
C VAL A 83 8.57 -9.79 27.50
N LEU A 84 8.91 -8.96 26.50
CA LEU A 84 10.12 -9.15 25.71
C LEU A 84 11.39 -8.80 26.52
N PRO A 85 12.43 -9.66 26.50
CA PRO A 85 13.77 -9.28 26.92
C PRO A 85 14.27 -8.03 26.20
N GLU A 86 15.11 -7.22 26.85
CA GLU A 86 15.65 -5.98 26.29
C GLU A 86 16.33 -6.18 24.93
N GLU A 87 17.02 -7.31 24.74
CA GLU A 87 17.68 -7.62 23.46
C GLU A 87 16.70 -7.83 22.29
N LEU A 88 15.42 -8.06 22.60
CA LEU A 88 14.34 -8.24 21.63
C LEU A 88 13.42 -7.02 21.51
N HIS A 89 13.64 -5.94 22.27
CA HIS A 89 12.87 -4.69 22.14
C HIS A 89 12.86 -4.07 20.73
N PRO A 90 13.90 -4.23 19.87
CA PRO A 90 13.81 -3.77 18.48
C PRO A 90 12.61 -4.33 17.70
N ILE A 91 12.07 -5.48 18.11
CA ILE A 91 10.87 -6.07 17.51
C ILE A 91 9.67 -5.13 17.60
N LEU A 92 9.53 -4.40 18.71
CA LEU A 92 8.35 -3.58 19.00
C LEU A 92 8.10 -2.58 17.87
N ASN A 93 9.15 -1.88 17.44
CA ASN A 93 9.09 -0.95 16.32
C ASN A 93 8.87 -1.68 14.99
N CYS A 94 9.54 -2.81 14.79
CA CYS A 94 9.50 -3.54 13.51
C CYS A 94 8.14 -4.17 13.19
N THR A 95 7.25 -4.36 14.17
CA THR A 95 5.87 -4.81 13.90
C THR A 95 5.05 -3.78 13.11
N ALA A 96 5.43 -2.50 13.15
CA ALA A 96 4.84 -1.41 12.38
C ALA A 96 5.57 -1.16 11.04
N ALA A 97 6.72 -1.79 10.81
CA ALA A 97 7.52 -1.58 9.60
C ALA A 97 6.94 -2.38 8.43
N CYS A 98 6.42 -1.66 7.43
CA CYS A 98 5.96 -2.21 6.17
C CYS A 98 6.88 -1.84 5.02
N GLN A 99 7.72 -0.82 5.16
CA GLN A 99 8.70 -0.41 4.15
C GLN A 99 10.08 -0.26 4.76
N SER A 100 11.12 -0.35 3.93
CA SER A 100 12.52 -0.01 4.30
C SER A 100 13.06 1.20 3.53
N LYS A 101 12.28 1.67 2.56
CA LYS A 101 12.64 2.71 1.60
C LYS A 101 11.85 3.97 1.88
N THR A 102 12.51 5.11 1.81
CA THR A 102 11.84 6.42 1.86
C THR A 102 10.84 6.57 0.71
N LEU A 103 9.91 7.52 0.81
CA LEU A 103 8.94 7.77 -0.25
C LEU A 103 9.63 8.09 -1.59
N THR A 104 10.71 8.88 -1.56
CA THR A 104 11.55 9.17 -2.75
C THR A 104 12.13 7.91 -3.37
N GLU A 105 12.71 7.01 -2.56
CA GLU A 105 13.27 5.75 -3.07
C GLU A 105 12.18 4.84 -3.64
N GLN A 106 10.98 4.80 -3.03
CA GLN A 106 9.87 4.01 -3.56
C GLN A 106 9.41 4.52 -4.93
N LEU A 107 9.33 5.84 -5.12
CA LEU A 107 9.05 6.47 -6.42
C LEU A 107 10.12 6.14 -7.46
N GLN A 108 11.40 6.19 -7.07
CA GLN A 108 12.53 5.80 -7.92
C GLN A 108 12.52 4.31 -8.31
N LEU A 109 11.93 3.45 -7.48
CA LEU A 109 11.72 2.03 -7.77
C LEU A 109 10.47 1.76 -8.62
N GLY A 110 9.75 2.81 -9.04
CA GLY A 110 8.60 2.73 -9.94
C GLY A 110 7.24 2.58 -9.25
N ALA A 111 7.17 2.68 -7.92
CA ALA A 111 5.88 2.70 -7.23
C ALA A 111 5.07 3.95 -7.61
N ARG A 112 3.78 3.74 -7.91
CA ARG A 112 2.84 4.82 -8.21
C ARG A 112 1.53 4.71 -7.43
N PHE A 113 1.36 3.65 -6.63
CA PHE A 113 0.27 3.56 -5.66
C PHE A 113 0.83 3.61 -4.22
N PHE A 114 0.33 4.53 -3.40
CA PHE A 114 0.82 4.71 -2.03
C PHE A 114 -0.33 4.62 -1.02
N ASP A 115 -0.19 3.76 -0.02
CA ASP A 115 -1.12 3.66 1.12
C ASP A 115 -0.63 4.51 2.29
N LEU A 116 -1.23 5.69 2.45
CA LEU A 116 -0.92 6.66 3.51
C LEU A 116 -1.96 6.56 4.64
N ARG A 117 -1.46 6.40 5.87
CA ARG A 117 -2.29 6.23 7.07
C ARG A 117 -1.99 7.32 8.09
N LEU A 118 -3.01 8.09 8.42
CA LEU A 118 -2.87 9.38 9.09
C LEU A 118 -3.83 9.50 10.28
N ASN A 119 -3.38 10.14 11.35
CA ASN A 119 -4.29 10.57 12.42
C ASN A 119 -4.99 11.91 12.08
N HIS A 120 -5.85 12.40 12.97
CA HIS A 120 -6.56 13.69 12.85
C HIS A 120 -5.66 14.94 12.80
N GLU A 121 -4.37 14.80 13.07
CA GLU A 121 -3.36 15.86 12.95
C GLU A 121 -2.56 15.73 11.64
N LEU A 122 -2.92 14.79 10.76
CA LEU A 122 -2.18 14.44 9.54
C LEU A 122 -0.76 13.92 9.77
N LYS A 123 -0.50 13.33 10.94
CA LYS A 123 0.73 12.60 11.25
C LYS A 123 0.59 11.13 10.88
N PHE A 124 1.70 10.51 10.47
CA PHE A 124 1.71 9.12 10.02
C PHE A 124 1.69 8.12 11.19
N TYR A 125 0.82 7.10 11.08
CA TYR A 125 0.62 6.06 12.08
C TYR A 125 0.50 4.66 11.48
N HIS A 126 0.86 3.65 12.28
CA HIS A 126 0.50 2.25 12.05
C HIS A 126 -0.19 1.69 13.30
N GLY A 127 -1.52 1.59 13.28
CA GLY A 127 -2.28 1.32 14.51
C GLY A 127 -1.99 2.42 15.54
N ILE A 128 -1.53 2.05 16.72
CA ILE A 128 -1.18 3.01 17.79
C ILE A 128 0.23 3.62 17.63
N THR A 129 1.05 3.10 16.72
CA THR A 129 2.47 3.44 16.63
C THR A 129 2.68 4.70 15.78
N PRO A 130 3.21 5.80 16.35
CA PRO A 130 3.57 6.98 15.57
C PRO A 130 4.81 6.68 14.72
N LEU A 131 4.79 7.12 13.46
CA LEU A 131 5.91 6.91 12.53
C LEU A 131 6.89 8.11 12.52
N GLY A 132 6.60 9.18 13.26
CA GLY A 132 7.47 10.35 13.38
C GLY A 132 7.56 11.21 12.12
N LEU A 133 6.53 11.16 11.27
CA LEU A 133 6.46 11.86 9.99
C LEU A 133 5.11 12.58 9.87
N ASP A 134 5.04 13.59 9.00
CA ASP A 134 3.85 14.42 8.76
C ASP A 134 3.53 14.55 7.26
N MET A 135 2.23 14.53 6.93
CA MET A 135 1.74 14.61 5.55
C MET A 135 2.25 15.85 4.80
N GLN A 136 2.35 16.99 5.49
CA GLN A 136 2.70 18.28 4.90
C GLN A 136 4.21 18.47 4.71
N THR A 137 5.04 17.80 5.51
CA THR A 137 6.51 17.96 5.45
C THR A 137 7.20 16.80 4.76
N ASP A 138 6.68 15.57 4.91
CA ASP A 138 7.40 14.35 4.50
C ASP A 138 6.77 13.64 3.31
N ALA A 139 5.49 13.88 3.02
CA ALA A 139 4.80 13.24 1.89
C ALA A 139 4.50 14.19 0.74
N MET A 140 3.60 15.17 0.92
CA MET A 140 3.14 16.01 -0.19
C MET A 140 4.26 16.77 -0.91
N PRO A 141 5.26 17.38 -0.24
CA PRO A 141 6.37 18.02 -0.93
C PRO A 141 7.18 17.05 -1.80
N VAL A 142 7.32 15.80 -1.37
CA VAL A 142 8.03 14.75 -2.13
C VAL A 142 7.23 14.33 -3.36
N LEU A 143 5.91 14.11 -3.22
CA LEU A 143 5.03 13.74 -4.32
C LEU A 143 4.91 14.87 -5.36
N ASP A 144 4.76 16.11 -4.90
CA ASP A 144 4.65 17.31 -5.73
C ASP A 144 5.93 17.51 -6.56
N LYS A 145 7.09 17.52 -5.90
CA LYS A 145 8.39 17.61 -6.55
C LYS A 145 8.60 16.48 -7.57
N PHE A 146 8.22 15.25 -7.22
CA PHE A 146 8.35 14.13 -8.15
C PHE A 146 7.52 14.33 -9.42
N LEU A 147 6.28 14.80 -9.32
CA LEU A 147 5.43 15.08 -10.49
C LEU A 147 5.89 16.33 -11.27
N GLU A 148 6.63 17.25 -10.65
CA GLU A 148 7.32 18.33 -11.37
C GLU A 148 8.50 17.83 -12.19
N GLU A 149 9.33 16.97 -11.60
CA GLU A 149 10.50 16.39 -12.26
C GLU A 149 10.13 15.32 -13.29
N HIS A 150 8.98 14.66 -13.10
CA HIS A 150 8.47 13.59 -13.95
C HIS A 150 7.01 13.84 -14.37
N PRO A 151 6.73 14.86 -15.21
CA PRO A 151 5.37 15.23 -15.58
C PRO A 151 4.63 14.17 -16.40
N GLY A 152 5.36 13.17 -16.93
CA GLY A 152 4.79 11.99 -17.57
C GLY A 152 4.12 11.02 -16.59
N GLU A 153 4.37 11.12 -15.29
CA GLU A 153 3.89 10.16 -14.31
C GLU A 153 2.56 10.60 -13.68
N THR A 154 1.86 9.66 -13.05
CA THR A 154 0.70 9.93 -12.19
C THR A 154 0.83 9.15 -10.89
N ILE A 155 0.26 9.65 -9.80
CA ILE A 155 0.28 8.97 -8.50
C ILE A 155 -1.15 8.62 -8.09
N LEU A 156 -1.39 7.37 -7.72
CA LEU A 156 -2.61 6.92 -7.07
C LEU A 156 -2.37 6.93 -5.56
N LEU A 157 -3.08 7.80 -4.84
CA LEU A 157 -2.83 8.04 -3.43
C LEU A 157 -4.00 7.56 -2.58
N ARG A 158 -3.82 6.45 -1.86
CA ARG A 158 -4.76 6.05 -0.82
C ARG A 158 -4.47 6.80 0.45
N VAL A 159 -5.48 7.46 1.02
CA VAL A 159 -5.39 8.16 2.31
C VAL A 159 -6.45 7.59 3.25
N LYS A 160 -6.00 7.03 4.37
CA LYS A 160 -6.84 6.36 5.38
C LYS A 160 -6.66 7.00 6.75
N SER A 161 -7.78 7.29 7.42
CA SER A 161 -7.81 7.66 8.83
C SER A 161 -7.33 6.48 9.69
N GLU A 162 -6.35 6.71 10.53
CA GLU A 162 -5.68 5.74 11.39
C GLU A 162 -5.43 6.39 12.75
N ASN A 163 -5.84 5.72 13.83
CA ASN A 163 -5.70 6.26 15.19
C ASN A 163 -6.36 7.65 15.38
N THR A 164 -7.50 7.85 14.71
CA THR A 164 -8.31 9.07 14.79
C THR A 164 -9.43 8.90 15.80
N ILE A 165 -9.56 9.89 16.69
CA ILE A 165 -10.70 10.00 17.63
C ILE A 165 -11.76 10.97 17.11
N GLU A 166 -11.42 11.85 16.16
CA GLU A 166 -12.29 12.88 15.59
C GLU A 166 -12.24 12.86 14.06
N GLU A 167 -13.07 12.01 13.45
CA GLU A 167 -13.09 11.78 12.00
C GLU A 167 -13.44 13.04 11.21
N THR A 168 -14.32 13.91 11.72
CA THR A 168 -14.66 15.18 11.06
C THR A 168 -13.45 16.11 10.99
N VAL A 169 -12.69 16.25 12.09
CA VAL A 169 -11.50 17.11 12.14
C VAL A 169 -10.43 16.59 11.20
N TYR A 170 -10.20 15.28 11.18
CA TYR A 170 -9.32 14.64 10.20
C TYR A 170 -9.68 15.03 8.76
N ARG A 171 -10.97 14.96 8.41
CA ARG A 171 -11.47 15.23 7.06
C ARG A 171 -11.32 16.69 6.65
N GLU A 172 -11.71 17.61 7.53
CA GLU A 172 -11.61 19.05 7.30
C GLU A 172 -10.14 19.45 7.13
N ARG A 173 -9.27 18.92 7.99
CA ARG A 173 -7.83 19.20 7.93
C ARG A 173 -7.19 18.65 6.65
N LEU A 174 -7.51 17.43 6.25
CA LEU A 174 -7.01 16.86 4.99
C LEU A 174 -7.53 17.66 3.78
N GLU A 175 -8.78 18.12 3.80
CA GLU A 175 -9.31 18.98 2.74
C GLU A 175 -8.57 20.33 2.67
N GLU A 176 -8.42 21.02 3.80
CA GLU A 176 -7.83 22.36 3.86
C GLU A 176 -6.31 22.36 3.65
N GLU A 177 -5.58 21.54 4.41
CA GLU A 177 -4.12 21.62 4.51
C GLU A 177 -3.40 20.83 3.40
N VAL A 178 -4.08 19.88 2.76
CA VAL A 178 -3.52 19.04 1.70
C VAL A 178 -4.22 19.30 0.38
N ILE A 179 -5.52 19.01 0.30
CA ILE A 179 -6.19 18.98 -1.01
C ILE A 179 -6.32 20.38 -1.60
N ASN A 180 -6.78 21.36 -0.83
CA ASN A 180 -6.92 22.74 -1.29
C ASN A 180 -5.56 23.38 -1.58
N LYS A 181 -4.58 23.14 -0.70
CA LYS A 181 -3.20 23.63 -0.85
C LYS A 181 -2.52 23.13 -2.13
N TYR A 182 -2.78 21.88 -2.51
CA TYR A 182 -2.23 21.24 -3.72
C TYR A 182 -3.32 20.99 -4.79
N SER A 183 -4.33 21.84 -4.86
CA SER A 183 -5.54 21.60 -5.67
C SER A 183 -5.25 21.35 -7.16
N SER A 184 -4.25 22.01 -7.74
CA SER A 184 -3.82 21.79 -9.12
C SER A 184 -3.21 20.41 -9.38
N ARG A 185 -2.74 19.73 -8.32
CA ARG A 185 -2.18 18.38 -8.41
C ARG A 185 -3.24 17.31 -8.34
N PHE A 186 -4.39 17.54 -7.75
CA PHE A 186 -5.41 16.50 -7.69
C PHE A 186 -6.21 16.44 -8.99
N TRP A 187 -6.34 15.23 -9.54
CA TRP A 187 -7.25 15.00 -10.66
C TRP A 187 -8.70 14.98 -10.14
N THR A 188 -9.56 15.73 -10.82
CA THR A 188 -10.96 15.92 -10.44
C THR A 188 -11.87 15.73 -11.65
N TRP A 189 -13.13 15.38 -11.39
CA TRP A 189 -14.15 15.18 -12.42
C TRP A 189 -15.54 15.46 -11.86
N ASN A 190 -16.56 15.66 -12.70
CA ASN A 190 -17.93 15.92 -12.25
C ASN A 190 -18.97 15.16 -13.08
N SER A 191 -20.25 15.28 -12.74
CA SER A 191 -21.34 14.58 -13.43
C SER A 191 -21.39 14.88 -14.94
N GLY A 192 -21.05 16.11 -15.33
CA GLY A 192 -20.96 16.58 -16.71
C GLY A 192 -19.65 16.24 -17.44
N TYR A 193 -18.82 15.35 -16.88
CA TYR A 193 -17.56 14.93 -17.49
C TYR A 193 -17.75 14.39 -18.92
N THR A 194 -16.99 14.96 -19.86
CA THR A 194 -16.95 14.62 -21.29
C THR A 194 -15.53 14.28 -21.79
N GLY A 195 -14.60 14.06 -20.86
CA GLY A 195 -13.21 13.70 -21.19
C GLY A 195 -13.07 12.27 -21.74
N PRO A 196 -11.82 11.86 -22.07
CA PRO A 196 -11.53 10.58 -22.73
C PRO A 196 -11.64 9.35 -21.81
N GLY A 197 -11.71 9.52 -20.49
CA GLY A 197 -11.97 8.46 -19.52
C GLY A 197 -13.34 7.82 -19.67
N VAL A 198 -13.53 6.66 -19.04
CA VAL A 198 -14.72 5.83 -19.19
C VAL A 198 -15.48 5.78 -17.87
N LYS A 199 -16.79 6.02 -17.90
CA LYS A 199 -17.68 5.80 -16.75
C LYS A 199 -17.94 4.31 -16.57
N ASP A 200 -17.78 3.82 -15.35
CA ASP A 200 -18.23 2.46 -14.99
C ASP A 200 -19.76 2.40 -14.82
N GLU A 201 -20.28 1.24 -14.42
CA GLU A 201 -21.71 1.00 -14.22
C GLU A 201 -22.34 1.85 -13.10
N HIS A 202 -21.52 2.42 -12.22
CA HIS A 202 -21.94 3.32 -11.15
C HIS A 202 -21.81 4.81 -11.54
N GLY A 203 -21.37 5.09 -12.76
CA GLY A 203 -21.13 6.46 -13.25
C GLY A 203 -19.81 7.06 -12.78
N THR A 204 -18.93 6.26 -12.15
CA THR A 204 -17.59 6.68 -11.72
C THR A 204 -16.68 6.79 -12.94
N VAL A 205 -16.08 7.96 -13.15
CA VAL A 205 -15.12 8.16 -14.25
C VAL A 205 -13.80 7.51 -13.92
N ILE A 206 -13.36 6.58 -14.77
CA ILE A 206 -12.01 6.01 -14.76
C ILE A 206 -11.18 6.75 -15.81
N PRO A 207 -10.17 7.54 -15.43
CA PRO A 207 -9.43 8.37 -16.36
C PRO A 207 -8.46 7.54 -17.19
N THR A 208 -8.10 8.15 -18.31
CA THR A 208 -6.92 7.76 -19.07
C THR A 208 -5.66 8.31 -18.40
N LEU A 209 -4.50 7.70 -18.68
CA LEU A 209 -3.21 8.13 -18.18
C LEU A 209 -2.93 9.59 -18.55
N GLY A 210 -3.23 9.99 -19.79
CA GLY A 210 -3.01 11.36 -20.27
C GLY A 210 -3.74 12.42 -19.45
N GLU A 211 -4.91 12.12 -18.89
CA GLU A 211 -5.65 13.07 -18.05
C GLU A 211 -5.04 13.28 -16.66
N THR A 212 -4.30 12.29 -16.18
CA THR A 212 -3.75 12.24 -14.83
C THR A 212 -2.25 12.43 -14.77
N ARG A 213 -1.56 12.55 -15.91
CA ARG A 213 -0.15 12.95 -15.97
C ARG A 213 0.09 14.24 -15.20
N GLY A 214 1.12 14.26 -14.36
CA GLY A 214 1.46 15.36 -13.46
C GLY A 214 0.48 15.53 -12.29
N LYS A 215 -0.47 14.61 -12.11
CA LYS A 215 -1.53 14.67 -11.09
C LYS A 215 -1.59 13.45 -10.18
N ILE A 216 -2.25 13.64 -9.06
CA ILE A 216 -2.61 12.66 -8.04
C ILE A 216 -4.08 12.27 -8.22
N VAL A 217 -4.33 10.97 -8.34
CA VAL A 217 -5.65 10.36 -8.27
C VAL A 217 -5.87 9.89 -6.84
N LEU A 218 -6.74 10.57 -6.11
CA LEU A 218 -6.98 10.31 -4.70
C LEU A 218 -7.91 9.10 -4.50
N PHE A 219 -7.61 8.26 -3.52
CA PHE A 219 -8.46 7.20 -3.01
C PHE A 219 -8.68 7.46 -1.51
N ASN A 220 -9.84 7.95 -1.13
CA ASN A 220 -10.14 8.31 0.26
C ASN A 220 -11.46 7.65 0.74
N SER A 221 -11.91 7.95 1.96
CA SER A 221 -13.15 7.38 2.51
C SER A 221 -14.36 8.32 2.40
N TYR A 222 -14.21 9.54 1.88
CA TYR A 222 -15.23 10.58 1.98
C TYR A 222 -15.17 11.63 0.86
N GLN A 223 -16.31 12.27 0.55
CA GLN A 223 -16.37 13.42 -0.34
C GLN A 223 -15.89 14.70 0.34
N LEU A 224 -15.21 15.56 -0.41
CA LEU A 224 -14.94 16.92 0.05
C LEU A 224 -16.23 17.69 0.24
N SER A 225 -16.33 18.34 1.39
CA SER A 225 -17.55 18.95 1.89
C SER A 225 -18.11 20.05 0.98
N LYS A 226 -17.25 20.69 0.18
CA LYS A 226 -17.58 21.88 -0.63
C LYS A 226 -17.37 21.72 -2.14
N ALA A 227 -17.03 20.53 -2.62
CA ALA A 227 -16.63 20.36 -4.02
C ALA A 227 -17.82 19.98 -4.93
N GLU A 228 -18.07 20.81 -5.95
CA GLU A 228 -18.97 20.48 -7.08
C GLU A 228 -18.41 19.38 -7.98
N SER A 229 -17.08 19.16 -7.91
CA SER A 229 -16.36 18.10 -8.58
C SER A 229 -15.92 17.04 -7.58
N TYR A 230 -15.96 15.78 -7.98
CA TYR A 230 -15.37 14.67 -7.25
C TYR A 230 -13.84 14.77 -7.30
N ILE A 231 -13.22 14.60 -6.14
CA ILE A 231 -11.76 14.51 -6.01
C ILE A 231 -11.42 13.07 -5.69
N GLY A 232 -11.01 12.34 -6.72
CA GLY A 232 -10.70 10.93 -6.60
C GLY A 232 -11.91 10.04 -6.33
N TYR A 233 -11.73 9.03 -5.48
CA TYR A 233 -12.66 7.92 -5.32
C TYR A 233 -12.72 7.35 -3.92
N ARG A 234 -13.79 6.63 -3.63
CA ARG A 234 -13.86 5.79 -2.44
C ARG A 234 -13.46 4.35 -2.71
N LEU A 235 -12.63 3.84 -1.81
CA LEU A 235 -12.36 2.41 -1.67
C LEU A 235 -13.34 1.82 -0.68
N CYS A 236 -14.22 0.93 -1.15
CA CYS A 236 -15.06 0.11 -0.29
C CYS A 236 -14.81 -1.37 -0.59
N PHE A 237 -14.77 -2.18 0.46
CA PHE A 237 -15.19 -3.58 0.36
C PHE A 237 -16.66 -3.55 -0.04
N TYR A 238 -17.08 -4.30 -1.05
CA TYR A 238 -18.46 -4.27 -1.54
C TYR A 238 -19.45 -4.68 -0.43
N GLU A 239 -19.90 -3.72 0.37
CA GLU A 239 -21.08 -3.76 1.25
C GLU A 239 -21.51 -2.31 1.56
N PRO A 240 -22.30 -1.64 0.70
CA PRO A 240 -22.97 -0.41 1.07
C PRO A 240 -23.90 -0.68 2.27
N LYS A 241 -23.64 -0.02 3.41
CA LYS A 241 -24.42 -0.21 4.66
C LYS A 241 -25.66 0.68 4.76
N SER A 242 -25.92 1.56 3.79
CA SER A 242 -27.17 2.30 3.71
C SER A 242 -27.48 2.75 2.28
N ASP A 243 -28.78 2.86 1.97
CA ASP A 243 -29.34 3.35 0.71
C ASP A 243 -29.07 4.86 0.46
N THR A 244 -28.25 5.52 1.29
CA THR A 244 -28.06 6.98 1.29
C THR A 244 -26.64 7.44 0.97
N GLU A 245 -25.65 6.55 0.90
CA GLU A 245 -24.29 6.94 0.53
C GLU A 245 -24.15 7.05 -1.00
N VAL A 246 -24.06 8.29 -1.49
CA VAL A 246 -23.78 8.60 -2.90
C VAL A 246 -22.37 9.19 -2.99
N PHE A 247 -21.38 8.35 -3.31
CA PHE A 247 -20.03 8.79 -3.63
C PHE A 247 -19.43 7.84 -4.67
N PRO A 248 -18.66 8.29 -5.67
CA PRO A 248 -18.21 7.36 -6.70
C PRO A 248 -17.23 6.34 -6.12
N PHE A 249 -17.71 5.10 -6.08
CA PHE A 249 -16.91 3.92 -5.77
C PHE A 249 -16.14 3.53 -7.03
N THR A 250 -14.85 3.23 -6.90
CA THR A 250 -14.02 2.95 -8.08
C THR A 250 -13.35 1.58 -8.06
N CYS A 251 -13.34 0.89 -6.91
CA CYS A 251 -12.73 -0.42 -6.79
C CYS A 251 -13.81 -1.48 -6.65
N GLN A 252 -13.92 -2.35 -7.66
CA GLN A 252 -14.86 -3.47 -7.63
C GLN A 252 -14.20 -4.72 -7.06
N HIS A 253 -12.87 -4.81 -7.12
CA HIS A 253 -12.10 -5.97 -6.64
C HIS A 253 -10.93 -5.54 -5.76
N LEU A 254 -11.15 -5.62 -4.44
CA LEU A 254 -10.15 -5.37 -3.42
C LEU A 254 -9.79 -6.68 -2.70
N GLN A 255 -8.55 -7.14 -2.86
CA GLN A 255 -7.97 -8.18 -2.02
C GLN A 255 -7.14 -7.51 -0.92
N ASP A 256 -7.57 -7.66 0.34
CA ASP A 256 -6.87 -7.13 1.52
C ASP A 256 -6.91 -8.14 2.70
N VAL A 257 -6.80 -9.44 2.39
CA VAL A 257 -6.69 -10.48 3.44
C VAL A 257 -5.28 -10.41 4.03
N PHE A 258 -5.11 -9.58 5.05
CA PHE A 258 -3.82 -9.30 5.69
C PHE A 258 -3.42 -10.36 6.75
N GLN A 259 -4.36 -11.20 7.21
CA GLN A 259 -4.13 -12.35 8.10
C GLN A 259 -4.75 -13.63 7.49
N PRO A 260 -4.11 -14.21 6.47
CA PRO A 260 -4.68 -15.30 5.68
C PRO A 260 -4.69 -16.66 6.39
N GLY A 261 -3.89 -16.85 7.45
CA GLY A 261 -3.72 -18.13 8.14
C GLY A 261 -2.52 -18.95 7.65
N SER A 262 -2.15 -18.79 6.37
CA SER A 262 -0.94 -19.35 5.79
C SER A 262 -0.40 -18.51 4.63
N GLN A 263 0.87 -18.73 4.27
CA GLN A 263 1.48 -18.12 3.09
C GLN A 263 0.75 -18.58 1.81
N GLU A 264 0.45 -19.87 1.72
CA GLU A 264 -0.19 -20.48 0.55
C GLU A 264 -1.57 -19.86 0.28
N GLU A 265 -2.37 -19.65 1.33
CA GLU A 265 -3.66 -18.95 1.21
C GLU A 265 -3.48 -17.50 0.78
N LYS A 266 -2.46 -16.79 1.30
CA LYS A 266 -2.17 -15.43 0.86
C LYS A 266 -1.93 -15.38 -0.64
N ILE A 267 -1.05 -16.22 -1.14
CA ILE A 267 -0.69 -16.28 -2.55
C ILE A 267 -1.88 -16.70 -3.41
N ALA A 268 -2.74 -17.59 -2.92
CA ALA A 268 -3.97 -17.98 -3.61
C ALA A 268 -4.93 -16.80 -3.80
N TYR A 269 -5.21 -16.03 -2.74
CA TYR A 269 -6.05 -14.82 -2.86
C TYR A 269 -5.44 -13.79 -3.81
N VAL A 270 -4.13 -13.56 -3.71
CA VAL A 270 -3.41 -12.63 -4.59
C VAL A 270 -3.51 -13.11 -6.04
N LYS A 271 -3.34 -14.40 -6.30
CA LYS A 271 -3.44 -15.01 -7.63
C LYS A 271 -4.84 -14.88 -8.21
N GLU A 272 -5.87 -15.16 -7.42
CA GLU A 272 -7.27 -15.04 -7.84
C GLU A 272 -7.58 -13.63 -8.34
N ASN A 273 -7.23 -12.61 -7.54
CA ASN A 273 -7.48 -11.22 -7.89
C ASN A 273 -6.67 -10.76 -9.11
N ALA A 274 -5.40 -11.18 -9.22
CA ALA A 274 -4.56 -10.87 -10.40
C ALA A 274 -5.10 -11.55 -11.68
N LEU A 275 -5.58 -12.80 -11.60
CA LEU A 275 -6.22 -13.48 -12.74
C LEU A 275 -7.54 -12.82 -13.16
N ALA A 276 -8.28 -12.26 -12.21
CA ALA A 276 -9.47 -11.48 -12.51
C ALA A 276 -9.11 -10.20 -13.26
N ALA A 277 -8.06 -9.49 -12.83
CA ALA A 277 -7.52 -8.32 -13.53
C ALA A 277 -7.08 -8.65 -14.97
N ASP A 278 -6.35 -9.75 -15.17
CA ASP A 278 -5.85 -10.19 -16.48
C ASP A 278 -6.98 -10.45 -17.50
N LYS A 279 -8.10 -10.98 -17.01
CA LYS A 279 -9.30 -11.28 -17.81
C LYS A 279 -10.20 -10.07 -18.04
N ALA A 280 -10.10 -9.03 -17.22
CA ALA A 280 -11.04 -7.92 -17.23
C ALA A 280 -10.97 -7.08 -18.52
N THR A 281 -12.13 -6.87 -19.13
CA THR A 281 -12.31 -6.00 -20.31
C THR A 281 -12.88 -4.63 -19.93
N GLY A 282 -13.69 -4.54 -18.87
CA GLY A 282 -14.27 -3.28 -18.38
C GLY A 282 -13.29 -2.33 -17.65
N PRO A 283 -13.69 -1.07 -17.41
CA PRO A 283 -12.88 -0.06 -16.72
C PRO A 283 -12.91 -0.28 -15.20
N ILE A 284 -12.19 -1.30 -14.72
CA ILE A 284 -12.31 -1.77 -13.34
C ILE A 284 -10.95 -1.73 -12.65
N TYR A 285 -10.86 -1.07 -11.49
CA TYR A 285 -9.67 -1.20 -10.65
C TYR A 285 -9.68 -2.53 -9.90
N PHE A 286 -8.54 -3.22 -9.97
CA PHE A 286 -8.18 -4.35 -9.14
C PHE A 286 -7.05 -3.91 -8.22
N ILE A 287 -7.28 -3.95 -6.90
CA ILE A 287 -6.27 -3.62 -5.90
C ILE A 287 -5.97 -4.87 -5.10
N ASN A 288 -4.70 -5.23 -5.04
CA ASN A 288 -4.25 -6.51 -4.54
C ASN A 288 -3.12 -6.33 -3.53
N PHE A 289 -3.46 -6.39 -2.25
CA PHE A 289 -2.46 -6.27 -1.18
C PHE A 289 -1.68 -7.58 -1.07
N VAL A 290 -0.40 -7.55 -1.40
CA VAL A 290 0.54 -8.66 -1.17
C VAL A 290 0.97 -8.71 0.30
N SER A 291 0.93 -7.56 0.98
CA SER A 291 1.20 -7.40 2.40
C SER A 291 0.38 -8.35 3.27
N SER A 292 1.03 -8.91 4.28
CA SER A 292 0.38 -9.77 5.27
C SER A 292 1.20 -9.82 6.55
N ILE A 293 0.55 -10.26 7.62
CA ILE A 293 1.20 -10.61 8.87
C ILE A 293 0.87 -12.04 9.24
N ASP A 294 1.86 -12.74 9.79
CA ASP A 294 1.72 -14.05 10.38
C ASP A 294 2.73 -14.21 11.53
N SER A 295 2.56 -15.28 12.29
CA SER A 295 3.47 -15.68 13.35
C SER A 295 4.82 -16.10 12.76
N PHE A 296 5.90 -15.62 13.38
CA PHE A 296 7.26 -15.98 13.01
C PHE A 296 7.60 -17.42 13.43
N LYS A 297 8.16 -18.23 12.52
CA LYS A 297 8.58 -19.62 12.82
C LYS A 297 10.09 -19.72 12.95
N LEU A 298 10.57 -20.27 14.07
CA LEU A 298 11.97 -20.62 14.32
C LEU A 298 12.11 -22.13 14.52
N GLY A 299 12.44 -22.85 13.45
CA GLY A 299 12.46 -24.31 13.47
C GLY A 299 11.07 -24.87 13.77
N LYS A 300 10.91 -25.57 14.90
CA LYS A 300 9.62 -26.11 15.36
C LYS A 300 8.83 -25.16 16.27
N ILE A 301 9.40 -24.00 16.61
CA ILE A 301 8.79 -23.05 17.55
C ILE A 301 8.09 -21.95 16.76
N THR A 302 6.82 -21.72 17.05
CA THR A 302 6.04 -20.60 16.51
C THR A 302 6.02 -19.47 17.53
N ILE A 303 6.44 -18.29 17.11
CA ILE A 303 6.48 -17.07 17.90
C ILE A 303 5.41 -16.15 17.34
N PRO A 304 4.31 -15.89 18.07
CA PRO A 304 3.13 -15.20 17.54
C PRO A 304 3.31 -13.68 17.45
N ILE A 305 4.46 -13.25 16.93
CA ILE A 305 4.80 -11.86 16.65
C ILE A 305 4.52 -11.58 15.17
N PRO A 306 3.63 -10.63 14.85
CA PRO A 306 3.33 -10.26 13.47
C PRO A 306 4.48 -9.44 12.90
N LEU A 307 5.32 -10.07 12.07
CA LEU A 307 6.45 -9.39 11.43
C LEU A 307 6.21 -9.28 9.92
N PRO A 308 5.76 -8.11 9.42
CA PRO A 308 5.51 -7.92 7.98
C PRO A 308 6.74 -8.25 7.14
N GLN A 309 7.94 -7.95 7.67
CA GLN A 309 9.20 -8.22 6.99
C GLN A 309 9.44 -9.69 6.68
N ALA A 310 9.08 -10.60 7.60
CA ALA A 310 9.22 -12.04 7.36
C ALA A 310 8.22 -12.52 6.30
N CYS A 311 6.99 -12.00 6.32
CA CYS A 311 6.00 -12.33 5.30
C CYS A 311 6.43 -11.82 3.92
N ALA A 312 6.91 -10.59 3.80
CA ALA A 312 7.35 -10.01 2.53
C ALA A 312 8.52 -10.78 1.89
N GLN A 313 9.46 -11.27 2.70
CA GLN A 313 10.59 -12.09 2.22
C GLN A 313 10.13 -13.41 1.58
N LEU A 314 8.98 -13.94 2.00
CA LEU A 314 8.40 -15.18 1.48
C LEU A 314 7.38 -14.90 0.36
N ASN A 315 6.50 -13.92 0.54
CA ASN A 315 5.42 -13.59 -0.39
C ASN A 315 5.95 -13.00 -1.70
N ASN A 316 6.86 -12.02 -1.64
CA ASN A 316 7.26 -11.27 -2.82
C ASN A 316 7.88 -12.17 -3.92
N PRO A 317 8.79 -13.12 -3.61
CA PRO A 317 9.27 -14.09 -4.61
C PRO A 317 8.19 -15.02 -5.17
N GLU A 318 7.23 -15.47 -4.36
CA GLU A 318 6.19 -16.37 -4.86
C GLU A 318 5.17 -15.61 -5.72
N VAL A 319 4.83 -14.38 -5.35
CA VAL A 319 4.03 -13.49 -6.20
C VAL A 319 4.75 -13.24 -7.52
N ARG A 320 6.06 -12.98 -7.51
CA ARG A 320 6.84 -12.84 -8.75
C ARG A 320 6.62 -14.03 -9.68
N LYS A 321 6.85 -15.24 -9.18
CA LYS A 321 6.72 -16.48 -9.94
C LYS A 321 5.30 -16.68 -10.45
N MET A 322 4.31 -16.44 -9.59
CA MET A 322 2.89 -16.51 -9.96
C MET A 322 2.57 -15.55 -11.11
N LEU A 323 3.07 -14.32 -11.08
CA LEU A 323 2.88 -13.34 -12.15
C LEU A 323 3.54 -13.80 -13.46
N GLU A 324 4.71 -14.47 -13.43
CA GLU A 324 5.37 -15.05 -14.62
C GLU A 324 4.55 -16.12 -15.29
N GLU A 325 4.05 -17.04 -14.48
CA GLU A 325 3.41 -18.24 -14.98
C GLU A 325 1.97 -17.97 -15.45
N ASN A 326 1.31 -16.97 -14.89
CA ASN A 326 -0.15 -16.85 -14.98
C ASN A 326 -0.67 -15.54 -15.59
N ILE A 327 0.08 -14.44 -15.54
CA ILE A 327 -0.41 -13.11 -15.94
C ILE A 327 0.23 -12.66 -17.25
N LYS A 328 -0.62 -12.22 -18.20
CA LYS A 328 -0.20 -11.87 -19.56
C LYS A 328 -0.38 -10.40 -19.90
N ARG A 329 -1.44 -9.77 -19.39
CA ARG A 329 -1.85 -8.41 -19.72
C ARG A 329 -1.67 -7.47 -18.55
N THR A 330 -2.39 -7.70 -17.46
CA THR A 330 -2.33 -6.83 -16.29
C THR A 330 -2.61 -7.59 -15.00
N ALA A 331 -1.87 -7.25 -13.95
CA ALA A 331 -2.13 -7.70 -12.58
C ALA A 331 -2.95 -6.69 -11.78
N GLY A 332 -3.29 -5.53 -12.37
CA GLY A 332 -3.87 -4.40 -11.65
C GLY A 332 -2.86 -3.73 -10.72
N ILE A 333 -3.34 -3.15 -9.62
CA ILE A 333 -2.52 -2.49 -8.61
C ILE A 333 -2.04 -3.54 -7.61
N MET A 334 -0.73 -3.77 -7.54
CA MET A 334 -0.11 -4.75 -6.65
C MET A 334 0.61 -4.03 -5.50
N VAL A 335 0.10 -4.15 -4.28
CA VAL A 335 0.52 -3.36 -3.12
C VAL A 335 1.42 -4.20 -2.20
N PHE A 336 2.70 -3.87 -2.13
CA PHE A 336 3.72 -4.69 -1.44
C PHE A 336 4.12 -4.12 -0.08
N ASP A 337 4.40 -5.02 0.86
CA ASP A 337 5.35 -4.73 1.94
C ASP A 337 6.79 -4.87 1.40
N PHE A 338 7.66 -3.96 1.83
CA PHE A 338 9.09 -3.89 1.53
C PHE A 338 9.37 -3.91 0.03
N LEU A 339 8.86 -2.89 -0.66
CA LEU A 339 9.20 -2.65 -2.07
C LEU A 339 10.73 -2.65 -2.23
N GLY A 340 11.23 -3.43 -3.19
CA GLY A 340 12.66 -3.58 -3.43
C GLY A 340 13.36 -4.71 -2.66
N PHE A 341 12.74 -5.38 -1.68
CA PHE A 341 13.32 -6.59 -1.06
C PHE A 341 13.53 -7.73 -2.05
N ASN A 342 12.72 -7.74 -3.11
CA ASN A 342 12.93 -8.55 -4.29
C ASN A 342 12.50 -7.70 -5.47
N GLU A 343 13.37 -6.78 -5.91
CA GLU A 343 13.10 -5.83 -7.00
C GLU A 343 12.44 -6.51 -8.20
N LYS A 344 12.73 -7.79 -8.45
CA LYS A 344 12.11 -8.56 -9.52
C LYS A 344 10.58 -8.56 -9.44
N ALA A 345 9.97 -8.62 -8.25
CA ALA A 345 8.52 -8.73 -8.11
C ALA A 345 7.82 -7.44 -8.55
N SER A 346 8.24 -6.30 -7.98
CA SER A 346 7.71 -4.99 -8.34
C SER A 346 8.14 -4.54 -9.74
N SER A 347 9.37 -4.84 -10.16
CA SER A 347 9.83 -4.54 -11.51
C SER A 347 9.02 -5.31 -12.55
N TYR A 348 8.66 -6.56 -12.27
CA TYR A 348 7.84 -7.32 -13.21
C TYR A 348 6.42 -6.81 -13.32
N VAL A 349 5.81 -6.37 -12.21
CA VAL A 349 4.50 -5.69 -12.26
C VAL A 349 4.57 -4.51 -13.22
N LEU A 350 5.66 -3.74 -13.16
CA LEU A 350 5.89 -2.65 -14.10
C LEU A 350 6.10 -3.18 -15.54
N GLU A 351 6.94 -4.20 -15.74
CA GLU A 351 7.25 -4.79 -17.06
C GLU A 351 6.01 -5.34 -17.78
N LEU A 352 4.95 -5.75 -17.06
CA LEU A 352 3.70 -6.20 -17.67
C LEU A 352 3.07 -5.15 -18.59
N ASN A 353 3.33 -3.86 -18.36
CA ASN A 353 2.79 -2.78 -19.21
C ASN A 353 3.46 -2.66 -20.58
N PHE A 354 4.57 -3.36 -20.80
CA PHE A 354 5.40 -3.25 -22.01
C PHE A 354 5.41 -4.54 -22.86
N ARG A 355 4.48 -5.46 -22.60
CA ARG A 355 4.40 -6.78 -23.22
C ARG A 355 3.38 -6.91 -24.33
#